data_AF-B5HJM7-F1
#
_entry.id   AF-B5HJM7-F1
#
_cell.length_a   1.000
_cell.length_b   1.000
_cell.length_c   1.000
_cell.angle_alpha   90.00
_cell.angle_beta   90.00
_cell.angle_gamma   90.00
#
_symmetry.space_group_name_H-M   'P 1'
#
loop_
_entity.id
_entity.type
_entity.pdbx_description
1 polymer ?
#
loop_
_entity_poly.entity_id
_entity_poly.type
_entity_poly.pdbx_seq_one_letter_code
_entity_poly.pdbx_strand_id
1 'polypeptide(L)'
;MEKRQRSYEYFRLSSARKLMAPFHDRLPVEVDRWEPALAPMIRGMRYSADGGGANLYEVSAELRTAADLFASALSEGTPVPKNMPTADPVERTPHVLREIAAHVEEWNSLPRGEAAMTTRELALRFPRLIPKLSIYFGQDGSAISDEMSGSTIEEGIAMWIDQIHPRCPWELPGTAAECYEALALFQNEDALDRFFAQEHGGGSGAVDFEELLPLLAQSCIDHMKAHHPPVWEKR
;
A
#
# COMPACT_ATOMS: atom_id res chain seq x y z
N MET A 1 -9.21 17.19 -21.20
CA MET A 1 -7.89 16.59 -21.46
C MET A 1 -7.02 16.61 -20.20
N GLU A 2 -6.90 17.76 -19.54
CA GLU A 2 -6.16 17.99 -18.28
C GLU A 2 -6.47 17.03 -17.11
N LYS A 3 -7.74 16.65 -16.91
CA LYS A 3 -8.14 15.73 -15.82
C LYS A 3 -7.64 14.29 -16.06
N ARG A 4 -7.60 13.82 -17.31
CA ARG A 4 -7.06 12.50 -17.68
C ARG A 4 -5.54 12.47 -17.56
N GLN A 5 -4.87 13.55 -17.94
CA GLN A 5 -3.42 13.67 -17.82
C GLN A 5 -2.96 13.70 -16.35
N ARG A 6 -3.68 14.44 -15.50
CA ARG A 6 -3.48 14.42 -14.05
C ARG A 6 -3.76 13.05 -13.42
N SER A 7 -4.76 12.31 -13.89
CA SER A 7 -5.00 10.93 -13.43
C SER A 7 -3.89 9.96 -13.89
N TYR A 8 -3.39 10.12 -15.12
CA TYR A 8 -2.28 9.29 -15.63
C TYR A 8 -0.99 9.53 -14.85
N GLU A 9 -0.63 10.79 -14.60
CA GLU A 9 0.51 11.17 -13.75
C GLU A 9 0.32 10.69 -12.31
N TYR A 10 -0.92 10.65 -11.82
CA TYR A 10 -1.24 10.07 -10.52
C TYR A 10 -0.99 8.56 -10.46
N PHE A 11 -1.32 7.79 -11.49
CA PHE A 11 -1.02 6.35 -11.46
C PHE A 11 0.44 6.02 -11.77
N ARG A 12 1.11 6.87 -12.54
CA ARG A 12 2.50 6.65 -13.00
C ARG A 12 3.56 6.76 -11.89
N LEU A 13 3.26 7.41 -10.76
CA LEU A 13 4.21 7.63 -9.66
C LEU A 13 3.81 6.90 -8.36
N SER A 14 3.07 5.81 -8.46
CA SER A 14 2.49 5.14 -7.29
C SER A 14 3.54 4.54 -6.36
N SER A 15 4.59 3.93 -6.90
CA SER A 15 5.66 3.28 -6.15
C SER A 15 6.60 4.33 -5.57
N ALA A 16 6.92 5.39 -6.33
CA ALA A 16 7.66 6.54 -5.82
C ALA A 16 6.95 7.20 -4.64
N ARG A 17 5.63 7.44 -4.71
CA ARG A 17 4.88 7.97 -3.55
C ARG A 17 4.93 7.06 -2.36
N LYS A 18 4.77 5.74 -2.57
CA LYS A 18 4.82 4.75 -1.50
C LYS A 18 6.18 4.81 -0.79
N LEU A 19 7.28 4.95 -1.52
CA LEU A 19 8.63 5.09 -0.97
C LEU A 19 8.76 6.39 -0.17
N MET A 20 8.22 7.49 -0.72
CA MET A 20 8.33 8.84 -0.15
C MET A 20 7.34 9.13 0.99
N ALA A 21 6.45 8.19 1.31
CA ALA A 21 5.44 8.32 2.35
C ALA A 21 5.97 8.81 3.72
N PRO A 22 7.19 8.42 4.20
CA PRO A 22 7.72 8.91 5.48
C PRO A 22 7.90 10.42 5.58
N PHE A 23 7.98 11.13 4.45
CA PHE A 23 8.27 12.56 4.39
C PHE A 23 7.01 13.43 4.31
N HIS A 24 5.84 12.85 4.09
CA HIS A 24 4.58 13.56 3.85
C HIS A 24 4.75 14.67 2.79
N ASP A 25 4.86 15.93 3.22
CA ASP A 25 4.98 17.10 2.35
C ASP A 25 6.41 17.66 2.28
N ARG A 26 7.34 17.22 3.14
CA ARG A 26 8.67 17.83 3.29
C ARG A 26 9.81 16.84 3.12
N LEU A 27 10.57 17.02 2.05
CA LEU A 27 11.75 16.24 1.73
C LEU A 27 13.03 16.94 2.24
N PRO A 28 13.76 16.38 3.22
CA PRO A 28 15.05 16.97 3.59
C PRO A 28 16.05 16.88 2.43
N VAL A 29 16.90 17.89 2.30
CA VAL A 29 17.95 17.93 1.26
C VAL A 29 19.19 17.16 1.66
N GLU A 30 19.36 16.90 2.96
CA GLU A 30 20.54 16.28 3.53
C GLU A 30 20.43 14.75 3.52
N VAL A 31 21.45 14.09 2.97
CA VAL A 31 21.51 12.62 2.80
C VAL A 31 21.39 11.88 4.13
N ASP A 32 22.08 12.36 5.16
CA ASP A 32 22.04 11.82 6.52
C ASP A 32 20.66 11.85 7.17
N ARG A 33 19.70 12.60 6.59
CA ARG A 33 18.31 12.65 7.05
C ARG A 33 17.40 11.77 6.23
N TRP A 34 17.46 11.82 4.89
CA TRP A 34 16.54 11.03 4.08
C TRP A 34 16.95 9.55 4.00
N GLU A 35 18.24 9.24 3.95
CA GLU A 35 18.74 7.87 3.79
C GLU A 35 18.26 6.92 4.89
N PRO A 36 18.48 7.20 6.19
CA PRO A 36 18.01 6.31 7.26
C PRO A 36 16.48 6.22 7.32
N ALA A 37 15.77 7.29 6.94
CA ALA A 37 14.31 7.31 6.91
C ALA A 37 13.72 6.43 5.79
N LEU A 38 14.43 6.30 4.66
CA LEU A 38 14.01 5.50 3.51
C LEU A 38 14.43 4.03 3.62
N ALA A 39 15.50 3.71 4.33
CA ALA A 39 16.04 2.35 4.44
C ALA A 39 14.98 1.27 4.78
N PRO A 40 14.04 1.51 5.71
CA PRO A 40 12.89 0.62 5.91
C PRO A 40 12.09 0.36 4.64
N MET A 41 11.63 1.43 3.98
CA MET A 41 10.75 1.31 2.81
C MET A 41 11.46 0.66 1.63
N ILE A 42 12.74 0.98 1.40
CA ILE A 42 13.54 0.34 0.34
C ILE A 42 13.66 -1.16 0.60
N ARG A 43 13.97 -1.55 1.85
CA ARG A 43 14.05 -2.97 2.24
C ARG A 43 12.73 -3.70 2.03
N GLY A 44 11.62 -3.15 2.51
CA GLY A 44 10.32 -3.79 2.37
C GLY A 44 9.83 -3.86 0.91
N MET A 45 10.10 -2.84 0.09
CA MET A 45 9.80 -2.88 -1.34
C MET A 45 10.59 -3.97 -2.05
N ARG A 46 11.88 -4.12 -1.70
CA ARG A 46 12.73 -5.18 -2.23
C ARG A 46 12.20 -6.58 -1.91
N TYR A 47 11.67 -6.80 -0.70
CA TYR A 47 11.00 -8.06 -0.36
C TYR A 47 9.67 -8.23 -1.10
N SER A 48 8.88 -7.17 -1.26
CA SER A 48 7.59 -7.24 -1.96
C SER A 48 7.72 -7.57 -3.46
N ALA A 49 8.86 -7.26 -4.08
CA ALA A 49 9.13 -7.58 -5.47
C ALA A 49 9.11 -9.09 -5.75
N ASP A 50 9.50 -9.92 -4.77
CA ASP A 50 9.46 -11.38 -4.90
C ASP A 50 8.02 -11.92 -4.97
N GLY A 51 7.05 -11.16 -4.44
CA GLY A 51 5.61 -11.43 -4.50
C GLY A 51 4.88 -10.73 -5.66
N GLY A 52 5.61 -10.19 -6.64
CA GLY A 52 5.04 -9.49 -7.80
C GLY A 52 4.74 -8.01 -7.57
N GLY A 53 5.27 -7.42 -6.48
CA GLY A 53 5.28 -5.97 -6.28
C GLY A 53 6.28 -5.25 -7.20
N ALA A 54 6.23 -3.91 -7.20
CA ALA A 54 7.19 -3.10 -7.95
C ALA A 54 8.62 -3.32 -7.44
N ASN A 55 9.56 -3.52 -8.36
CA ASN A 55 10.97 -3.70 -8.02
C ASN A 55 11.70 -2.34 -7.89
N LEU A 56 12.90 -2.35 -7.29
CA LEU A 56 13.63 -1.11 -7.03
C LEU A 56 14.06 -0.36 -8.31
N TYR A 57 14.20 -1.04 -9.46
CA TYR A 57 14.44 -0.35 -10.74
C TYR A 57 13.22 0.46 -11.17
N GLU A 58 12.02 -0.10 -11.03
CA GLU A 58 10.76 0.59 -11.31
C GLU A 58 10.58 1.79 -10.38
N VAL A 59 10.82 1.61 -9.07
CA VAL A 59 10.77 2.72 -8.10
C VAL A 59 11.75 3.83 -8.47
N SER A 60 12.99 3.47 -8.83
CA SER A 60 14.02 4.44 -9.24
C SER A 60 13.64 5.17 -10.53
N ALA A 61 13.04 4.48 -11.50
CA ALA A 61 12.55 5.08 -12.73
C ALA A 61 11.37 6.04 -12.49
N GLU A 62 10.46 5.69 -11.59
CA GLU A 62 9.37 6.57 -11.18
C GLU A 62 9.89 7.83 -10.45
N LEU A 63 10.90 7.72 -9.58
CA LEU A 63 11.53 8.87 -8.92
C LEU A 63 12.19 9.82 -9.92
N ARG A 64 12.90 9.28 -10.92
CA ARG A 64 13.49 10.09 -12.01
C ARG A 64 12.40 10.79 -12.83
N THR A 65 11.31 10.09 -13.14
CA THR A 65 10.15 10.68 -13.81
C THR A 65 9.55 11.81 -12.97
N ALA A 66 9.41 11.62 -11.65
CA ALA A 66 8.92 12.66 -10.77
C ALA A 66 9.85 13.88 -10.76
N ALA A 67 11.17 13.67 -10.71
CA ALA A 67 12.15 14.74 -10.79
C ALA A 67 12.03 15.58 -12.07
N ASP A 68 11.81 14.93 -13.21
CA ASP A 68 11.61 15.61 -14.49
C ASP A 68 10.31 16.42 -14.49
N LEU A 69 9.22 15.86 -13.96
CA LEU A 69 7.95 16.58 -13.83
C LEU A 69 8.06 17.81 -12.91
N PHE A 70 8.78 17.71 -11.79
CA PHE A 70 9.05 18.86 -10.93
C PHE A 70 9.88 19.92 -11.65
N ALA A 71 10.91 19.52 -12.40
CA ALA A 71 11.75 20.47 -13.14
C ALA A 71 10.95 21.23 -14.21
N SER A 72 10.12 20.52 -14.99
CA SER A 72 9.21 21.13 -15.96
C SER A 72 8.23 22.07 -15.26
N ALA A 73 7.57 21.62 -14.18
CA ALA A 73 6.58 22.41 -13.46
C ALA A 73 7.13 23.73 -12.91
N LEU A 74 8.34 23.70 -12.33
CA LEU A 74 9.01 24.89 -11.83
C LEU A 74 9.41 25.85 -12.96
N SER A 75 9.85 25.33 -14.11
CA SER A 75 10.24 26.16 -15.26
C SER A 75 9.04 26.81 -15.96
N GLU A 76 7.90 26.12 -16.00
CA GLU A 76 6.68 26.56 -16.69
C GLU A 76 5.70 27.29 -15.76
N GLY A 77 5.98 27.32 -14.46
CA GLY A 77 5.06 27.86 -13.44
C GLY A 77 3.77 27.05 -13.31
N THR A 78 3.79 25.75 -13.62
CA THR A 78 2.64 24.85 -13.54
C THR A 78 2.60 24.10 -12.20
N PRO A 79 1.45 23.52 -11.82
CA PRO A 79 1.35 22.80 -10.55
C PRO A 79 2.28 21.59 -10.50
N VAL A 80 3.02 21.46 -9.39
CA VAL A 80 3.87 20.30 -9.11
C VAL A 80 3.06 19.01 -8.90
N PRO A 81 3.68 17.82 -9.08
CA PRO A 81 3.03 16.55 -8.80
C PRO A 81 2.38 16.50 -7.41
N LYS A 82 1.10 16.12 -7.36
CA LYS A 82 0.37 15.99 -6.09
C LYS A 82 0.88 14.82 -5.24
N ASN A 83 0.75 14.96 -3.92
CA ASN A 83 1.07 13.93 -2.93
C ASN A 83 2.53 13.44 -3.04
N MET A 84 3.43 14.32 -3.46
CA MET A 84 4.87 14.11 -3.44
C MET A 84 5.48 15.18 -2.53
N PRO A 85 6.39 14.82 -1.63
CA PRO A 85 7.05 15.79 -0.76
C PRO A 85 7.95 16.72 -1.58
N THR A 86 8.10 17.96 -1.12
CA THR A 86 9.01 18.93 -1.74
C THR A 86 10.15 19.28 -0.81
N ALA A 87 11.31 19.57 -1.39
CA ALA A 87 12.44 20.10 -0.66
C ALA A 87 12.24 21.58 -0.30
N ASP A 88 13.04 22.07 0.64
CA ASP A 88 13.19 23.50 0.91
C ASP A 88 14.67 23.88 0.66
N PRO A 89 14.97 24.74 -0.33
CA PRO A 89 14.03 25.40 -1.25
C PRO A 89 13.47 24.42 -2.33
N VAL A 90 12.28 24.71 -2.86
CA VAL A 90 11.53 23.78 -3.75
C VAL A 90 12.29 23.41 -5.02
N GLU A 91 13.16 24.29 -5.49
CA GLU A 91 14.04 24.12 -6.66
C GLU A 91 15.04 22.98 -6.49
N ARG A 92 15.32 22.55 -5.25
CA ARG A 92 16.17 21.39 -4.96
C ARG A 92 15.44 20.06 -5.16
N THR A 93 14.11 20.04 -5.19
CA THR A 93 13.30 18.80 -5.27
C THR A 93 13.72 17.88 -6.42
N PRO A 94 13.89 18.36 -7.68
CA PRO A 94 14.35 17.49 -8.78
C PRO A 94 15.73 16.87 -8.56
N HIS A 95 16.61 17.54 -7.83
CA HIS A 95 17.95 17.03 -7.58
C HIS A 95 17.93 15.95 -6.50
N VAL A 96 17.26 16.22 -5.37
CA VAL A 96 17.15 15.26 -4.25
C VAL A 96 16.43 13.99 -4.71
N LEU A 97 15.37 14.09 -5.52
CA LEU A 97 14.68 12.91 -6.07
C LEU A 97 15.59 12.05 -6.95
N ARG A 98 16.53 12.65 -7.70
CA ARG A 98 17.50 11.90 -8.51
C ARG A 98 18.59 11.25 -7.66
N GLU A 99 19.03 11.90 -6.58
CA GLU A 99 19.96 11.32 -5.61
C GLU A 99 19.32 10.09 -4.92
N ILE A 100 18.08 10.22 -4.47
CA ILE A 100 17.32 9.09 -3.91
C ILE A 100 17.15 7.98 -4.94
N ALA A 101 16.84 8.30 -6.20
CA ALA A 101 16.72 7.28 -7.24
C ALA A 101 18.02 6.50 -7.47
N ALA A 102 19.18 7.18 -7.45
CA ALA A 102 20.47 6.51 -7.54
C ALA A 102 20.71 5.60 -6.33
N HIS A 103 20.46 6.11 -5.13
CA HIS A 103 20.61 5.33 -3.90
C HIS A 103 19.70 4.08 -3.88
N VAL A 104 18.43 4.21 -4.26
CA VAL A 104 17.48 3.08 -4.33
C VAL A 104 17.96 2.01 -5.31
N GLU A 105 18.56 2.41 -6.43
CA GLU A 105 19.07 1.47 -7.43
C GLU A 105 20.29 0.67 -6.90
N GLU A 106 21.17 1.31 -6.13
CA GLU A 106 22.34 0.67 -5.51
C GLU A 106 21.95 -0.48 -4.57
N TRP A 107 20.82 -0.35 -3.87
CA TRP A 107 20.29 -1.39 -2.97
C TRP A 107 20.00 -2.72 -3.66
N ASN A 108 19.82 -2.76 -4.98
CA ASN A 108 19.68 -4.02 -5.72
C ASN A 108 20.90 -4.92 -5.54
N SER A 109 22.09 -4.32 -5.42
CA SER A 109 23.38 -5.02 -5.33
C SER A 109 23.77 -5.42 -3.91
N LEU A 110 23.15 -4.84 -2.88
CA LEU A 110 23.48 -5.09 -1.48
C LEU A 110 22.93 -6.46 -1.03
N PRO A 111 23.61 -7.18 -0.12
CA PRO A 111 23.03 -8.39 0.48
C PRO A 111 21.77 -8.04 1.26
N ARG A 112 20.79 -8.96 1.29
CA ARG A 112 19.60 -8.80 2.14
C ARG A 112 20.01 -9.07 3.60
N GLY A 113 19.84 -8.08 4.46
CA GLY A 113 20.18 -8.20 5.88
C GLY A 113 19.07 -8.82 6.71
N GLU A 114 19.43 -9.38 7.87
CA GLU A 114 18.53 -9.99 8.87
C GLU A 114 18.00 -8.95 9.88
N ALA A 115 17.82 -7.70 9.47
CA ALA A 115 17.27 -6.68 10.35
C ALA A 115 15.79 -6.97 10.66
N ALA A 116 15.39 -6.78 11.92
CA ALA A 116 13.98 -6.86 12.31
C ALA A 116 13.15 -5.91 11.42
N MET A 117 12.00 -6.41 10.95
CA MET A 117 11.12 -5.61 10.11
C MET A 117 10.43 -4.55 10.94
N THR A 118 10.43 -3.31 10.46
CA THR A 118 9.62 -2.24 11.05
C THR A 118 8.14 -2.43 10.68
N THR A 119 7.23 -1.85 11.46
CA THR A 119 5.79 -1.86 11.14
C THR A 119 5.51 -1.35 9.73
N ARG A 120 6.21 -0.28 9.30
CA ARG A 120 6.06 0.30 7.95
C ARG A 120 6.53 -0.62 6.84
N GLU A 121 7.59 -1.39 7.06
CA GLU A 121 8.02 -2.43 6.13
C GLU A 121 6.99 -3.53 6.01
N LEU A 122 6.50 -4.01 7.15
CA LEU A 122 5.56 -5.11 7.22
C LEU A 122 4.22 -4.73 6.56
N ALA A 123 3.80 -3.47 6.67
CA ALA A 123 2.63 -2.93 5.99
C ALA A 123 2.67 -3.09 4.46
N LEU A 124 3.87 -3.19 3.86
CA LEU A 124 4.01 -3.40 2.42
C LEU A 124 3.53 -4.80 1.97
N ARG A 125 3.41 -5.76 2.90
CA ARG A 125 2.87 -7.10 2.64
C ARG A 125 1.35 -7.14 2.59
N PHE A 126 0.68 -6.13 3.14
CA PHE A 126 -0.78 -6.10 3.28
C PHE A 126 -1.45 -4.92 2.53
N PRO A 127 -1.16 -4.71 1.23
CA PRO A 127 -1.65 -3.55 0.49
C PRO A 127 -3.16 -3.53 0.26
N ARG A 128 -3.85 -4.67 0.35
CA ARG A 128 -5.32 -4.75 0.23
C ARG A 128 -5.97 -4.81 1.59
N LEU A 129 -5.42 -5.62 2.51
CA LEU A 129 -6.03 -5.89 3.80
C LEU A 129 -6.04 -4.65 4.71
N ILE A 130 -4.92 -3.91 4.82
CA ILE A 130 -4.84 -2.71 5.67
C ILE A 130 -5.91 -1.66 5.30
N PRO A 131 -6.01 -1.20 4.03
CA PRO A 131 -7.07 -0.25 3.66
C PRO A 131 -8.48 -0.79 3.87
N LYS A 132 -8.69 -2.10 3.72
CA LYS A 132 -10.03 -2.70 3.87
C LYS A 132 -10.47 -2.70 5.32
N LEU A 133 -9.61 -3.11 6.23
CA LEU A 133 -9.89 -3.09 7.66
C LEU A 133 -10.16 -1.66 8.16
N SER A 134 -9.40 -0.66 7.70
CA SER A 134 -9.61 0.73 8.13
C SER A 134 -10.87 1.38 7.57
N ILE A 135 -11.32 1.00 6.37
CA ILE A 135 -12.52 1.58 5.74
C ILE A 135 -13.79 0.88 6.19
N TYR A 136 -13.77 -0.45 6.34
CA TYR A 136 -14.97 -1.27 6.49
C TYR A 136 -15.17 -1.83 7.89
N PHE A 137 -14.11 -1.94 8.68
CA PHE A 137 -14.13 -2.57 10.00
C PHE A 137 -13.42 -1.66 11.01
N GLY A 138 -13.78 -0.38 11.08
CA GLY A 138 -13.07 0.66 11.86
C GLY A 138 -12.72 0.26 13.31
N GLN A 139 -11.91 1.07 14.00
CA GLN A 139 -11.35 0.74 15.32
C GLN A 139 -12.38 0.35 16.42
N ASP A 140 -13.67 0.63 16.23
CA ASP A 140 -14.78 0.28 17.12
C ASP A 140 -15.73 -0.80 16.53
N GLY A 141 -15.41 -1.36 15.37
CA GLY A 141 -16.28 -2.27 14.63
C GLY A 141 -17.49 -1.64 13.97
N SER A 142 -17.69 -0.32 14.14
CA SER A 142 -18.76 0.37 13.47
C SER A 142 -18.31 0.66 12.05
N ALA A 143 -18.95 -0.03 11.12
CA ALA A 143 -18.74 0.27 9.72
C ALA A 143 -19.19 1.70 9.40
N ILE A 144 -18.36 2.42 8.65
CA ILE A 144 -18.38 3.88 8.50
C ILE A 144 -19.58 4.38 7.67
N SER A 145 -20.44 3.48 7.16
CA SER A 145 -21.70 3.83 6.52
C SER A 145 -22.88 3.57 7.45
N ASP A 146 -23.82 4.51 7.53
CA ASP A 146 -25.06 4.42 8.34
C ASP A 146 -25.82 3.08 8.19
N GLU A 147 -25.71 2.42 7.03
CA GLU A 147 -26.34 1.12 6.73
C GLU A 147 -25.72 -0.09 7.44
N MET A 148 -24.53 0.06 8.02
CA MET A 148 -23.82 -1.04 8.70
C MET A 148 -23.85 -0.90 10.24
N SER A 149 -24.55 0.12 10.75
CA SER A 149 -24.77 0.27 12.18
C SER A 149 -25.75 -0.83 12.65
N GLY A 150 -25.21 -1.90 13.23
CA GLY A 150 -25.98 -3.05 13.72
C GLY A 150 -25.99 -4.29 12.84
N SER A 151 -25.15 -4.35 11.79
CA SER A 151 -24.93 -5.59 11.03
C SER A 151 -23.99 -6.56 11.78
N THR A 152 -24.19 -7.85 11.55
CA THR A 152 -23.23 -8.89 11.92
C THR A 152 -21.95 -8.78 11.09
N ILE A 153 -20.86 -9.39 11.54
CA ILE A 153 -19.59 -9.38 10.80
C ILE A 153 -19.74 -10.02 9.42
N GLU A 154 -20.50 -11.10 9.32
CA GLU A 154 -20.82 -11.79 8.08
C GLU A 154 -21.59 -10.89 7.10
N GLU A 155 -22.60 -10.17 7.60
CA GLU A 155 -23.33 -9.18 6.79
C GLU A 155 -22.41 -8.06 6.33
N GLY A 156 -21.51 -7.60 7.21
CA GLY A 156 -20.51 -6.59 6.86
C GLY A 156 -19.54 -7.06 5.77
N ILE A 157 -19.06 -8.30 5.86
CA ILE A 157 -18.21 -8.92 4.83
C ILE A 157 -18.98 -9.06 3.51
N ALA A 158 -20.24 -9.49 3.55
CA ALA A 158 -21.07 -9.64 2.36
C ALA A 158 -21.31 -8.29 1.66
N MET A 159 -21.68 -7.25 2.43
CA MET A 159 -21.86 -5.90 1.91
C MET A 159 -20.58 -5.35 1.27
N TRP A 160 -19.43 -5.61 1.90
CA TRP A 160 -18.13 -5.22 1.35
C TRP A 160 -17.82 -5.94 0.03
N ILE A 161 -18.04 -7.25 -0.05
CA ILE A 161 -17.87 -8.04 -1.28
C ILE A 161 -18.76 -7.47 -2.40
N ASP A 162 -20.00 -7.14 -2.09
CA ASP A 162 -20.94 -6.56 -3.07
C ASP A 162 -20.45 -5.19 -3.58
N GLN A 163 -19.94 -4.32 -2.71
CA GLN A 163 -19.40 -3.02 -3.11
C GLN A 163 -18.16 -3.09 -4.01
N ILE A 164 -17.40 -4.18 -3.93
CA ILE A 164 -16.22 -4.37 -4.78
C ILE A 164 -16.59 -4.70 -6.23
N HIS A 165 -17.80 -5.18 -6.51
CA HIS A 165 -18.22 -5.53 -7.86
C HIS A 165 -18.14 -4.34 -8.83
N PRO A 166 -17.72 -4.56 -10.09
CA PRO A 166 -17.31 -5.83 -10.72
C PRO A 166 -15.80 -6.13 -10.60
N ARG A 167 -15.07 -5.48 -9.68
CA ARG A 167 -13.62 -5.62 -9.54
C ARG A 167 -13.19 -6.83 -8.70
N CYS A 168 -14.15 -7.59 -8.15
CA CYS A 168 -13.92 -8.73 -7.27
C CYS A 168 -12.90 -9.77 -7.78
N PRO A 169 -12.79 -10.09 -9.09
CA PRO A 169 -11.76 -11.02 -9.56
C PRO A 169 -10.31 -10.56 -9.32
N TRP A 170 -10.09 -9.25 -9.24
CA TRP A 170 -8.77 -8.65 -9.06
C TRP A 170 -8.46 -8.31 -7.60
N GLU A 171 -9.47 -8.32 -6.74
CA GLU A 171 -9.40 -7.84 -5.36
C GLU A 171 -9.52 -8.96 -4.33
N LEU A 172 -10.51 -9.86 -4.48
CA LEU A 172 -10.84 -10.84 -3.46
C LEU A 172 -9.77 -11.94 -3.31
N PRO A 173 -9.19 -12.51 -4.38
CA PRO A 173 -8.14 -13.52 -4.23
C PRO A 173 -6.91 -13.00 -3.47
N GLY A 174 -6.48 -11.77 -3.77
CA GLY A 174 -5.36 -11.14 -3.06
C GLY A 174 -5.69 -10.83 -1.60
N THR A 175 -6.94 -10.47 -1.30
CA THR A 175 -7.37 -10.22 0.09
C THR A 175 -7.36 -11.50 0.91
N ALA A 176 -7.91 -12.60 0.36
CA ALA A 176 -7.87 -13.90 1.02
C ALA A 176 -6.42 -14.37 1.28
N ALA A 177 -5.51 -14.15 0.32
CA ALA A 177 -4.10 -14.46 0.49
C ALA A 177 -3.46 -13.63 1.62
N GLU A 178 -3.72 -12.32 1.66
CA GLU A 178 -3.21 -11.42 2.69
C GLU A 178 -3.73 -11.77 4.10
N CYS A 179 -4.98 -12.25 4.23
CA CYS A 179 -5.51 -12.77 5.50
C CYS A 179 -4.71 -13.97 6.02
N TYR A 180 -4.48 -14.98 5.18
CA TYR A 180 -3.70 -16.16 5.58
C TYR A 180 -2.22 -15.84 5.80
N GLU A 181 -1.67 -14.89 5.05
CA GLU A 181 -0.33 -14.40 5.25
C GLU A 181 -0.17 -13.70 6.61
N ALA A 182 -1.17 -12.91 7.04
CA ALA A 182 -1.18 -12.31 8.36
C ALA A 182 -1.16 -13.38 9.46
N LEU A 183 -2.06 -14.38 9.37
CA LEU A 183 -2.12 -15.49 10.32
C LEU A 183 -0.83 -16.32 10.37
N ALA A 184 -0.07 -16.37 9.27
CA ALA A 184 1.21 -17.07 9.23
C ALA A 184 2.39 -16.25 9.82
N LEU A 185 2.30 -14.92 9.80
CA LEU A 185 3.37 -14.03 10.24
C LEU A 185 3.24 -13.63 11.71
N PHE A 186 2.03 -13.30 12.15
CA PHE A 186 1.77 -12.87 13.52
C PHE A 186 1.52 -14.07 14.42
N GLN A 187 2.13 -14.05 15.61
CA GLN A 187 2.19 -15.23 16.48
C GLN A 187 0.93 -15.45 17.31
N ASN A 188 0.12 -14.40 17.49
CA ASN A 188 -1.09 -14.38 18.30
C ASN A 188 -1.93 -13.13 18.01
N GLU A 189 -3.14 -13.12 18.58
CA GLU A 189 -4.08 -12.00 18.55
C GLU A 189 -3.47 -10.67 19.01
N ASP A 190 -2.72 -10.64 20.12
CA ASP A 190 -2.09 -9.39 20.61
C ASP A 190 -1.18 -8.74 19.54
N ALA A 191 -0.46 -9.56 18.77
CA ALA A 191 0.40 -9.08 17.69
C ALA A 191 -0.41 -8.61 16.47
N LEU A 192 -1.53 -9.26 16.17
CA LEU A 192 -2.46 -8.85 15.12
C LEU A 192 -3.15 -7.53 15.47
N ASP A 193 -3.69 -7.39 16.68
CA ASP A 193 -4.34 -6.17 17.16
C ASP A 193 -3.37 -4.99 17.18
N ARG A 194 -2.18 -5.17 17.74
CA ARG A 194 -1.14 -4.14 17.73
C ARG A 194 -0.84 -3.67 16.31
N PHE A 195 -0.68 -4.60 15.38
CA PHE A 195 -0.32 -4.25 14.01
C PHE A 195 -1.49 -3.63 13.24
N PHE A 196 -2.63 -4.31 13.12
CA PHE A 196 -3.74 -3.87 12.28
C PHE A 196 -4.55 -2.76 12.92
N ALA A 197 -4.86 -2.85 14.22
CA ALA A 197 -5.72 -1.87 14.88
C ALA A 197 -4.94 -0.65 15.38
N GLN A 198 -3.90 -0.86 16.19
CA GLN A 198 -3.22 0.25 16.87
C GLN A 198 -2.32 1.04 15.93
N GLU A 199 -1.51 0.36 15.11
CA GLU A 199 -0.54 1.03 14.22
C GLU A 199 -1.13 1.45 12.87
N HIS A 200 -2.18 0.76 12.41
CA HIS A 200 -2.76 0.96 11.08
C HIS A 200 -4.22 1.43 11.06
N GLY A 201 -4.85 1.58 12.22
CA GLY A 201 -6.21 2.12 12.31
C GLY A 201 -7.29 1.23 11.70
N GLY A 202 -6.98 -0.05 11.48
CA GLY A 202 -7.99 -1.06 11.17
C GLY A 202 -8.75 -1.48 12.42
N GLY A 203 -9.67 -2.41 12.27
CA GLY A 203 -10.31 -3.07 13.38
C GLY A 203 -10.83 -4.43 12.94
N SER A 204 -11.11 -5.26 13.93
CA SER A 204 -11.77 -6.56 13.76
C SER A 204 -13.26 -6.51 14.14
N GLY A 205 -13.68 -5.36 14.66
CA GLY A 205 -15.00 -5.11 15.19
C GLY A 205 -15.28 -5.77 16.53
N ALA A 206 -16.31 -6.60 16.60
CA ALA A 206 -16.73 -7.24 17.86
C ALA A 206 -16.03 -8.60 18.11
N VAL A 207 -15.13 -9.03 17.23
CA VAL A 207 -14.39 -10.30 17.32
C VAL A 207 -12.89 -10.07 17.25
N ASP A 208 -12.12 -11.11 17.54
CA ASP A 208 -10.66 -11.13 17.41
C ASP A 208 -10.24 -11.29 15.93
N PHE A 209 -9.06 -10.79 15.55
CA PHE A 209 -8.51 -10.96 14.21
C PHE A 209 -8.28 -12.44 13.86
N GLU A 210 -7.91 -13.28 14.83
CA GLU A 210 -7.81 -14.74 14.66
C GLU A 210 -9.12 -15.38 14.19
N GLU A 211 -10.28 -14.79 14.51
CA GLU A 211 -11.60 -15.24 14.05
C GLU A 211 -12.03 -14.54 12.75
N LEU A 212 -11.80 -13.22 12.65
CA LEU A 212 -12.21 -12.43 11.48
C LEU A 212 -11.45 -12.84 10.21
N LEU A 213 -10.13 -13.00 10.27
CA LEU A 213 -9.30 -13.19 9.09
C LEU A 213 -9.64 -14.50 8.33
N PRO A 214 -9.82 -15.66 8.99
CA PRO A 214 -10.29 -16.87 8.32
C PRO A 214 -11.68 -16.71 7.70
N LEU A 215 -12.61 -16.07 8.41
CA LEU A 215 -13.97 -15.83 7.93
C LEU A 215 -13.96 -14.97 6.66
N LEU A 216 -13.25 -13.84 6.69
CA LEU A 216 -13.09 -12.93 5.55
C LEU A 216 -12.45 -13.64 4.35
N ALA A 217 -11.39 -14.42 4.58
CA ALA A 217 -10.71 -15.16 3.52
C ALA A 217 -11.63 -16.19 2.87
N GLN A 218 -12.39 -16.92 3.68
CA GLN A 218 -13.31 -17.94 3.20
C GLN A 218 -14.49 -17.32 2.42
N SER A 219 -15.08 -16.23 2.90
CA SER A 219 -16.12 -15.50 2.16
C SER A 219 -15.63 -14.99 0.80
N CYS A 220 -14.39 -14.49 0.72
CA CYS A 220 -13.76 -14.12 -0.55
C CYS A 220 -13.67 -15.32 -1.51
N ILE A 221 -13.19 -16.46 -1.01
CA ILE A 221 -13.02 -17.69 -1.80
C ILE A 221 -14.37 -18.22 -2.31
N ASP A 222 -15.37 -18.27 -1.42
CA ASP A 222 -16.69 -18.80 -1.76
C ASP A 222 -17.40 -17.92 -2.78
N HIS A 223 -17.29 -16.60 -2.62
CA HIS A 223 -17.78 -15.65 -3.62
C HIS A 223 -17.15 -15.93 -5.00
N MET A 224 -15.83 -16.05 -5.07
CA MET A 224 -15.10 -16.30 -6.32
C MET A 224 -15.51 -17.63 -6.97
N LYS A 225 -15.66 -18.70 -6.19
CA LYS A 225 -16.11 -20.01 -6.69
C LYS A 225 -17.54 -19.96 -7.24
N ALA A 226 -18.43 -19.23 -6.56
CA ALA A 226 -19.84 -19.17 -6.93
C ALA A 226 -20.09 -18.27 -8.16
N HIS A 227 -19.42 -17.12 -8.26
CA HIS A 227 -19.75 -16.08 -9.24
C HIS A 227 -18.71 -15.92 -10.35
N HIS A 228 -17.48 -16.37 -10.12
CA HIS A 228 -16.35 -16.25 -11.05
C HIS A 228 -15.61 -17.57 -11.26
N PRO A 229 -16.30 -18.71 -11.51
CA PRO A 229 -15.63 -19.95 -11.81
C PRO A 229 -14.76 -19.74 -13.06
N PRO A 230 -13.49 -20.19 -13.06
CA PRO A 230 -12.64 -19.97 -14.21
C PRO A 230 -13.18 -20.78 -15.40
N VAL A 231 -13.64 -20.06 -16.43
CA VAL A 231 -14.07 -20.67 -17.68
C VAL A 231 -12.86 -20.71 -18.61
N TRP A 232 -12.15 -21.83 -18.62
CA TRP A 232 -11.19 -22.13 -19.68
C TRP A 232 -11.92 -22.86 -20.79
N GLU A 233 -12.27 -22.15 -21.86
CA GLU A 233 -12.61 -22.80 -23.11
C GLU A 233 -11.39 -23.58 -23.58
N LYS A 234 -11.53 -24.90 -23.74
CA LYS A 234 -10.55 -25.71 -24.46
C LYS A 234 -10.50 -25.20 -25.90
N ARG A 235 -9.46 -24.44 -26.25
CA ARG A 235 -9.11 -24.20 -27.65
C ARG A 235 -8.40 -25.42 -28.22
#